data_AF-A0A2P8F755-F1
#
_entry.id   AF-A0A2P8F755-F1
#
_cell.length_a   1.000
_cell.length_b   1.000
_cell.length_c   1.000
_cell.angle_alpha   90.00
_cell.angle_beta   90.00
_cell.angle_gamma   90.00
#
_symmetry.space_group_name_H-M   'P 1'
#
loop_
_entity.id
_entity.type
_entity.pdbx_description
1 polymer ?
#
loop_
_entity_poly.entity_id
_entity_poly.type
_entity_poly.pdbx_seq_one_letter_code
_entity_poly.pdbx_strand_id
1 'polypeptide(L)'
;MARGKTLSVVFKSNYQNQGMLLPPDINDLIPQNHPVRTVNDVLERVDISELVRQYKPGGTSSYHPRMLLKILVYAYINNIYSSRKIEEAVSQHIHYMWLSGMSTPDHNTINRFRGKRLQKSLQPIFTQVVLLLCEEGLLSIKDLYTDGTKIEANANRYTFVWGNAIKHHKEKIKQQLNELWQYAQSVAASELDDTDPSGFDKIDKEKVSQTIEKINEALKGNKSADKKIKQKLTYAKHHWPSALEKYEQQEKVLDGQRSSYSKTDPDATFMRMKEDHMKNGQLKPAYNVQISSNNQFIASYSVHQQTTDTNTLITHLQNHIRQFRIKPNTVTADAGYGSEQNYQWLENKRITGYVKHNQFDRDQNNRLRSKKPYTVDKLEYDPVKDRYYCPTGKPMKRLGSFTSQSRTGYEQTITRYQAKNCDGCPLRGECHQQKGNRIIEVNHNWNRLKQKATKRLKTKRGIQKRKQRCFDIEPVFANIKHNHQFKRFMLRGIDKVNIEIGLLALAHNLRKKVA
;
A
#
# COMPACT_ATOMS: atom_id res chain seq x y z
N MET A 1 -43.76 56.79 38.07
CA MET A 1 -44.10 55.76 37.07
C MET A 1 -43.37 56.07 35.76
N ALA A 2 -42.22 55.46 35.49
CA ALA A 2 -41.57 55.56 34.18
C ALA A 2 -42.15 54.44 33.30
N ARG A 3 -43.04 54.82 32.37
CA ARG A 3 -43.63 53.90 31.38
C ARG A 3 -42.52 53.34 30.49
N GLY A 4 -42.50 52.01 30.37
CA GLY A 4 -41.50 51.26 29.63
C GLY A 4 -41.33 51.75 28.19
N LYS A 5 -40.12 52.22 27.87
CA LYS A 5 -39.67 52.32 26.47
C LYS A 5 -39.32 50.90 26.01
N THR A 6 -40.19 50.31 25.21
CA THR A 6 -39.86 49.11 24.44
C THR A 6 -38.79 49.49 23.42
N LEU A 7 -37.54 49.08 23.67
CA LEU A 7 -36.44 49.25 22.73
C LEU A 7 -36.73 48.43 21.46
N SER A 8 -36.93 49.10 20.33
CA SER A 8 -37.07 48.45 19.04
C SER A 8 -35.69 48.16 18.44
N VAL A 9 -35.48 46.94 17.96
CA VAL A 9 -34.24 46.57 17.27
C VAL A 9 -34.17 47.34 15.95
N VAL A 10 -33.08 48.11 15.75
CA VAL A 10 -32.79 48.79 14.48
C VAL A 10 -31.87 47.90 13.66
N PHE A 11 -32.34 47.49 12.48
CA PHE A 11 -31.54 46.72 11.54
C PHE A 11 -30.74 47.63 10.60
N LYS A 12 -29.62 47.14 10.10
CA LYS A 12 -28.86 47.80 9.02
C LYS A 12 -29.68 47.75 7.72
N SER A 13 -29.53 48.78 6.87
CA SER A 13 -30.17 48.80 5.56
C SER A 13 -29.70 47.63 4.68
N ASN A 14 -30.64 47.01 3.96
CA ASN A 14 -30.39 45.86 3.08
C ASN A 14 -30.43 46.31 1.62
N TYR A 15 -29.26 46.46 0.99
CA TYR A 15 -29.13 46.92 -0.40
C TYR A 15 -28.55 45.81 -1.29
N GLN A 16 -29.40 44.93 -1.79
CA GLN A 16 -28.98 43.83 -2.68
C GLN A 16 -28.58 44.31 -4.08
N ASN A 17 -29.18 45.40 -4.58
CA ASN A 17 -28.96 45.92 -5.92
C ASN A 17 -27.98 47.11 -5.94
N GLN A 18 -27.08 47.21 -4.96
CA GLN A 18 -26.11 48.29 -4.89
C GLN A 18 -25.10 48.18 -6.04
N GLY A 19 -25.17 49.08 -7.01
CA GLY A 19 -24.18 49.20 -8.08
C GLY A 19 -22.85 49.74 -7.57
N MET A 20 -21.75 49.31 -8.18
CA MET A 20 -20.42 49.90 -7.99
C MET A 20 -20.14 50.87 -9.14
N LEU A 21 -19.69 52.09 -8.84
CA LEU A 21 -19.38 53.11 -9.86
C LEU A 21 -18.20 52.72 -10.76
N LEU A 22 -17.21 52.03 -10.19
CA LEU A 22 -16.06 51.45 -10.88
C LEU A 22 -15.88 49.99 -10.46
N PRO A 23 -15.37 49.10 -11.34
CA PRO A 23 -15.07 47.73 -10.95
C PRO A 23 -13.95 47.73 -9.90
N PRO A 24 -14.14 47.08 -8.74
CA PRO A 24 -13.10 46.99 -7.71
C PRO A 24 -11.95 46.09 -8.18
N ASP A 25 -10.74 46.36 -7.69
CA ASP A 25 -9.65 45.39 -7.81
C ASP A 25 -9.98 44.17 -6.94
N ILE A 26 -9.95 42.99 -7.54
CA ILE A 26 -10.18 41.71 -6.85
C ILE A 26 -9.16 41.53 -5.71
N ASN A 27 -7.96 42.08 -5.87
CA ASN A 27 -6.95 42.05 -4.84
C ASN A 27 -7.39 42.76 -3.55
N ASP A 28 -8.16 43.84 -3.65
CA ASP A 28 -8.65 44.60 -2.48
C ASP A 28 -9.80 43.90 -1.77
N LEU A 29 -10.53 43.04 -2.50
CA LEU A 29 -11.63 42.25 -1.96
C LEU A 29 -11.17 41.02 -1.14
N ILE A 30 -9.87 40.72 -1.15
CA ILE A 30 -9.28 39.58 -0.42
C ILE A 30 -8.41 40.10 0.72
N PRO A 31 -8.71 39.78 1.99
CA PRO A 31 -7.89 40.20 3.13
C PRO A 31 -6.41 39.82 2.99
N GLN A 32 -5.51 40.67 3.48
CA GLN A 32 -4.05 40.44 3.39
C GLN A 32 -3.58 39.19 4.16
N ASN A 33 -4.30 38.82 5.22
CA ASN A 33 -4.06 37.62 6.02
C ASN A 33 -4.81 36.38 5.51
N HIS A 34 -5.47 36.45 4.35
CA HIS A 34 -6.27 35.34 3.86
C HIS A 34 -5.38 34.15 3.39
N PRO A 35 -5.71 32.89 3.74
CA PRO A 35 -4.97 31.68 3.37
C PRO A 35 -4.56 31.55 1.90
N VAL A 36 -5.38 32.07 0.99
CA VAL A 36 -5.15 32.01 -0.46
C VAL A 36 -3.84 32.69 -0.86
N ARG A 37 -3.42 33.74 -0.14
CA ARG A 37 -2.20 34.49 -0.42
C ARG A 37 -0.96 33.65 -0.08
N THR A 38 -0.95 32.99 1.08
CA THR A 38 0.14 32.07 1.45
C THR A 38 0.28 30.93 0.44
N VAL A 39 -0.84 30.38 -0.05
CA VAL A 39 -0.81 29.34 -1.09
C VAL A 39 -0.22 29.87 -2.39
N ASN A 40 -0.62 31.06 -2.81
CA ASN A 40 -0.07 31.74 -3.97
C ASN A 40 1.45 31.94 -3.85
N ASP A 41 1.89 32.49 -2.71
CA ASP A 41 3.28 32.87 -2.49
C ASP A 41 4.21 31.65 -2.44
N VAL A 42 3.78 30.57 -1.78
CA VAL A 42 4.55 29.31 -1.77
C VAL A 42 4.65 28.73 -3.17
N LEU A 43 3.56 28.72 -3.94
CA LEU A 43 3.56 28.12 -5.29
C LEU A 43 4.23 29.00 -6.36
N GLU A 44 4.41 30.30 -6.13
CA GLU A 44 5.24 31.17 -6.97
C GLU A 44 6.74 30.88 -6.81
N ARG A 45 7.17 30.48 -5.60
CA ARG A 45 8.57 30.13 -5.32
C ARG A 45 9.00 28.76 -5.86
N VAL A 46 8.05 27.93 -6.28
CA VAL A 46 8.31 26.59 -6.80
C VAL A 46 8.70 26.65 -8.29
N ASP A 47 9.79 25.96 -8.64
CA ASP A 47 10.18 25.74 -10.01
C ASP A 47 9.24 24.76 -10.71
N ILE A 48 8.60 25.24 -11.78
CA ILE A 48 7.68 24.49 -12.63
C ILE A 48 8.20 24.34 -14.06
N SER A 49 9.48 24.62 -14.31
CA SER A 49 10.08 24.59 -15.66
C SER A 49 9.86 23.25 -16.36
N GLU A 50 9.98 22.14 -15.63
CA GLU A 50 9.70 20.80 -16.18
C GLU A 50 8.25 20.64 -16.62
N LEU A 51 7.31 21.23 -15.88
CA LEU A 51 5.89 21.19 -16.21
C LEU A 51 5.57 22.08 -17.42
N VAL A 52 6.20 23.25 -17.53
CA VAL A 52 6.05 24.16 -18.68
C VAL A 52 6.59 23.52 -19.95
N ARG A 53 7.73 22.81 -19.89
CA ARG A 53 8.30 22.09 -21.04
C ARG A 53 7.38 21.02 -21.67
N GLN A 54 6.36 20.56 -20.95
CA GLN A 54 5.38 19.60 -21.50
C GLN A 54 4.37 20.26 -22.45
N TYR A 55 4.37 21.59 -22.56
CA TYR A 55 3.50 22.33 -23.46
C TYR A 55 4.24 22.58 -24.77
N LYS A 56 3.60 22.21 -25.88
CA LYS A 56 4.15 22.39 -27.23
C LYS A 56 3.73 23.75 -27.78
N PRO A 57 4.59 24.41 -28.57
CA PRO A 57 4.18 25.59 -29.32
C PRO A 57 3.18 25.21 -30.42
N GLY A 58 2.24 26.12 -30.73
CA GLY A 58 1.21 25.96 -31.77
C GLY A 58 -0.16 25.48 -31.28
N GLY A 59 -1.20 25.75 -32.08
CA GLY A 59 -2.59 25.44 -31.75
C GLY A 59 -3.26 26.49 -30.84
N THR A 60 -4.38 26.12 -30.20
CA THR A 60 -5.10 26.99 -29.26
C THR A 60 -4.27 27.31 -28.03
N SER A 61 -4.35 28.56 -27.55
CA SER A 61 -3.67 29.02 -26.35
C SER A 61 -3.99 28.13 -25.14
N SER A 62 -2.96 27.71 -24.42
CA SER A 62 -3.09 26.92 -23.19
C SER A 62 -3.08 27.82 -21.96
N TYR A 63 -3.87 27.47 -20.95
CA TYR A 63 -3.77 28.11 -19.64
C TYR A 63 -2.39 27.89 -19.00
N HIS A 64 -1.93 28.89 -18.25
CA HIS A 64 -0.62 28.81 -17.61
C HIS A 64 -0.57 27.68 -16.56
N PRO A 65 0.45 26.80 -16.57
CA PRO A 65 0.49 25.63 -15.69
C PRO A 65 0.53 25.99 -14.20
N ARG A 66 1.16 27.13 -13.85
CA ARG A 66 1.18 27.64 -12.47
C ARG A 66 -0.21 27.98 -11.96
N MET A 67 -1.02 28.61 -12.80
CA MET A 67 -2.38 29.01 -12.46
C MET A 67 -3.25 27.76 -12.20
N LEU A 68 -3.16 26.75 -13.08
CA LEU A 68 -3.85 25.47 -12.88
C LEU A 68 -3.39 24.74 -11.62
N LEU A 69 -2.09 24.77 -11.30
CA LEU A 69 -1.54 24.18 -10.07
C LEU A 69 -2.10 24.88 -8.83
N LYS A 70 -2.13 26.22 -8.80
CA LYS A 70 -2.66 27.02 -7.69
C LYS A 70 -4.13 26.69 -7.43
N ILE A 71 -4.96 26.74 -8.46
CA ILE A 71 -6.40 26.40 -8.38
C ILE A 71 -6.58 24.98 -7.82
N LEU A 72 -5.80 24.02 -8.34
CA LEU A 72 -5.94 22.62 -7.95
C LEU A 72 -5.52 22.36 -6.50
N VAL A 73 -4.38 22.92 -6.07
CA VAL A 73 -3.92 22.80 -4.68
C VAL A 73 -4.90 23.49 -3.74
N TYR A 74 -5.36 24.70 -4.08
CA TYR A 74 -6.34 25.43 -3.28
C TYR A 74 -7.70 24.72 -3.22
N ALA A 75 -8.13 24.06 -4.29
CA ALA A 75 -9.29 23.17 -4.28
C ALA A 75 -9.15 22.03 -3.27
N TYR A 76 -8.00 21.36 -3.23
CA TYR A 76 -7.73 20.30 -2.25
C TYR A 76 -7.68 20.87 -0.82
N ILE A 77 -7.22 22.12 -0.65
CA ILE A 77 -7.26 22.89 0.62
C ILE A 77 -8.69 23.24 1.05
N ASN A 78 -9.68 23.21 0.17
CA ASN A 78 -11.09 23.43 0.50
C ASN A 78 -11.94 22.14 0.41
N ASN A 79 -11.31 20.96 0.36
CA ASN A 79 -11.97 19.66 0.20
C ASN A 79 -12.79 19.51 -1.10
N ILE A 80 -12.42 20.26 -2.15
CA ILE A 80 -13.05 20.21 -3.47
C ILE A 80 -12.18 19.33 -4.39
N TYR A 81 -12.58 18.06 -4.55
CA TYR A 81 -11.80 17.07 -5.32
C TYR A 81 -12.37 16.80 -6.74
N SER A 82 -13.65 17.10 -6.97
CA SER A 82 -14.30 16.88 -8.27
C SER A 82 -13.91 17.99 -9.23
N SER A 83 -13.42 17.65 -10.43
CA SER A 83 -13.04 18.66 -11.43
C SER A 83 -14.20 19.57 -11.86
N ARG A 84 -15.45 19.06 -11.83
CA ARG A 84 -16.66 19.86 -12.10
C ARG A 84 -16.95 20.87 -10.98
N LYS A 85 -16.75 20.46 -9.72
CA LYS A 85 -16.88 21.40 -8.59
C LYS A 85 -15.75 22.42 -8.57
N ILE A 86 -14.57 22.06 -9.08
CA ILE A 86 -13.46 23.02 -9.24
C ILE A 86 -13.79 24.03 -10.33
N GLU A 87 -14.31 23.58 -11.47
CA GLU A 87 -14.80 24.45 -12.56
C GLU A 87 -15.85 25.44 -12.03
N GLU A 88 -16.86 24.94 -11.31
CA GLU A 88 -17.87 25.77 -10.63
C GLU A 88 -17.22 26.78 -9.66
N ALA A 89 -16.32 26.31 -8.81
CA ALA A 89 -15.62 27.15 -7.84
C ALA A 89 -14.81 28.28 -8.50
N VAL A 90 -14.16 28.01 -9.62
CA VAL A 90 -13.39 29.04 -10.34
C VAL A 90 -14.30 30.12 -10.92
N SER A 91 -15.54 29.79 -11.29
CA SER A 91 -16.51 30.75 -11.81
C SER A 91 -17.26 31.56 -10.73
N GLN A 92 -17.38 31.03 -9.50
CA GLN A 92 -18.28 31.61 -8.48
C GLN A 92 -17.55 32.16 -7.25
N HIS A 93 -16.33 31.69 -6.95
CA HIS A 93 -15.63 32.06 -5.73
C HIS A 93 -14.48 33.02 -6.00
N ILE A 94 -14.51 34.17 -5.32
CA ILE A 94 -13.56 35.26 -5.48
C ILE A 94 -12.09 34.84 -5.32
N HIS A 95 -11.79 33.93 -4.37
CA HIS A 95 -10.44 33.43 -4.15
C HIS A 95 -9.89 32.66 -5.35
N TYR A 96 -10.74 31.90 -6.04
CA TYR A 96 -10.36 31.16 -7.24
C TYR A 96 -10.29 32.07 -8.46
N MET A 97 -11.20 33.05 -8.55
CA MET A 97 -11.16 34.11 -9.56
C MET A 97 -9.84 34.90 -9.47
N TRP A 98 -9.38 35.21 -8.26
CA TRP A 98 -8.07 35.85 -8.04
C TRP A 98 -6.90 34.95 -8.46
N LEU A 99 -6.86 33.69 -8.00
CA LEU A 99 -5.79 32.74 -8.38
C LEU A 99 -5.73 32.45 -9.87
N SER A 100 -6.88 32.51 -10.55
CA SER A 100 -7.02 32.25 -11.98
C SER A 100 -6.85 33.51 -12.85
N GLY A 101 -6.80 34.70 -12.25
CA GLY A 101 -6.88 35.96 -12.99
C GLY A 101 -8.15 36.04 -13.84
N MET A 102 -9.31 35.69 -13.27
CA MET A 102 -10.63 35.64 -13.92
C MET A 102 -10.78 34.60 -15.04
N SER A 103 -9.77 33.75 -15.26
CA SER A 103 -9.85 32.65 -16.23
C SER A 103 -10.74 31.51 -15.71
N THR A 104 -11.58 30.95 -16.57
CA THR A 104 -12.52 29.87 -16.21
C THR A 104 -12.18 28.56 -16.94
N PRO A 105 -11.08 27.85 -16.55
CA PRO A 105 -10.74 26.57 -17.16
C PRO A 105 -11.84 25.53 -16.88
N ASP A 106 -12.24 24.84 -17.95
CA ASP A 106 -13.27 23.81 -17.88
C ASP A 106 -12.81 22.56 -17.11
N HIS A 107 -13.77 21.71 -16.70
CA HIS A 107 -13.43 20.50 -15.96
C HIS A 107 -12.54 19.54 -16.75
N ASN A 108 -12.59 19.54 -18.09
CA ASN A 108 -11.73 18.69 -18.91
C ASN A 108 -10.28 19.16 -18.85
N THR A 109 -10.05 20.48 -18.90
CA THR A 109 -8.72 21.07 -18.75
C THR A 109 -8.14 20.75 -17.37
N ILE A 110 -8.93 20.94 -16.31
CA ILE A 110 -8.52 20.62 -14.94
C ILE A 110 -8.20 19.13 -14.80
N ASN A 111 -9.08 18.25 -15.30
CA ASN A 111 -8.88 16.80 -15.18
C ASN A 111 -7.70 16.29 -16.03
N ARG A 112 -7.47 16.87 -17.22
CA ARG A 112 -6.31 16.57 -18.07
C ARG A 112 -5.00 17.04 -17.44
N PHE A 113 -5.01 18.23 -16.84
CA PHE A 113 -3.85 18.74 -16.11
C PHE A 113 -3.51 17.83 -14.93
N ARG A 114 -4.51 17.52 -14.09
CA ARG A 114 -4.37 16.61 -12.94
C ARG A 114 -3.91 15.21 -13.35
N GLY A 115 -4.61 14.56 -14.27
CA GLY A 115 -4.42 13.13 -14.55
C GLY A 115 -3.34 12.77 -15.56
N LYS A 116 -2.81 13.74 -16.34
CA LYS A 116 -1.77 13.49 -17.34
C LYS A 116 -0.52 14.35 -17.12
N ARG A 117 -0.68 15.66 -17.01
CA ARG A 117 0.47 16.59 -16.99
C ARG A 117 1.26 16.57 -15.68
N LEU A 118 0.58 16.37 -14.56
CA LEU A 118 1.21 16.31 -13.23
C LEU A 118 1.93 14.99 -12.91
N GLN A 119 1.80 13.95 -13.73
CA GLN A 119 2.27 12.60 -13.42
C GLN A 119 3.76 12.52 -13.08
N LYS A 120 4.60 13.31 -13.76
CA LYS A 120 6.05 13.35 -13.51
C LYS A 120 6.50 14.56 -12.70
N SER A 121 5.73 15.65 -12.73
CA SER A 121 6.15 16.94 -12.14
C SER A 121 5.65 17.15 -10.71
N LEU A 122 4.62 16.43 -10.25
CA LEU A 122 4.09 16.66 -8.90
C LEU A 122 5.07 16.28 -7.79
N GLN A 123 5.77 15.15 -7.92
CA GLN A 123 6.71 14.72 -6.89
C GLN A 123 7.87 15.71 -6.71
N PRO A 124 8.53 16.21 -7.78
CA PRO A 124 9.49 17.32 -7.67
C PRO A 124 8.91 18.57 -7.00
N ILE A 125 7.70 18.99 -7.39
CA ILE A 125 7.02 20.16 -6.79
C ILE A 125 6.79 19.96 -5.29
N PHE A 126 6.28 18.79 -4.89
CA PHE A 126 6.10 18.44 -3.49
C PHE A 126 7.42 18.49 -2.70
N THR A 127 8.49 17.91 -3.25
CA THR A 127 9.82 17.94 -2.62
C THR A 127 10.30 19.38 -2.40
N GLN A 128 10.13 20.27 -3.39
CA GLN A 128 10.50 21.68 -3.26
C GLN A 128 9.71 22.37 -2.14
N VAL A 129 8.40 22.15 -2.06
CA VAL A 129 7.57 22.71 -0.98
C VAL A 129 8.02 22.18 0.39
N VAL A 130 8.34 20.89 0.51
CA VAL A 130 8.85 20.33 1.77
C VAL A 130 10.20 20.95 2.15
N LEU A 131 11.09 21.18 1.17
CA LEU A 131 12.38 21.85 1.42
C LEU A 131 12.20 23.29 1.89
N LEU A 132 11.28 24.05 1.28
CA LEU A 132 10.93 25.40 1.75
C LEU A 132 10.44 25.38 3.21
N LEU A 133 9.58 24.41 3.57
CA LEU A 133 9.11 24.25 4.94
C LEU A 133 10.23 23.82 5.91
N CYS A 134 11.24 23.09 5.42
CA CYS A 134 12.45 22.78 6.20
C CYS A 134 13.33 24.02 6.43
N GLU A 135 13.49 24.86 5.41
CA GLU A 135 14.24 26.13 5.50
C GLU A 135 13.60 27.10 6.50
N GLU A 136 12.27 27.13 6.55
CA GLU A 136 11.50 27.88 7.55
C GLU A 136 11.52 27.25 8.95
N GLY A 137 12.14 26.07 9.13
CA GLY A 137 12.27 25.39 10.42
C GLY A 137 11.00 24.66 10.90
N LEU A 138 9.99 24.49 10.05
CA LEU A 138 8.71 23.88 10.42
C LEU A 138 8.76 22.36 10.55
N LEU A 139 9.63 21.69 9.78
CA LEU A 139 9.84 20.25 9.87
C LEU A 139 11.29 19.82 9.63
N SER A 140 11.61 18.59 10.08
CA SER A 140 12.87 17.93 9.77
C SER A 140 12.66 16.65 8.94
N ILE A 141 13.28 16.60 7.76
CA ILE A 141 13.34 15.39 6.92
C ILE A 141 14.32 14.32 7.45
N LYS A 142 15.13 14.65 8.47
CA LYS A 142 16.08 13.70 9.07
C LYS A 142 15.43 12.79 10.13
N ASP A 143 14.25 13.12 10.61
CA ASP A 143 13.55 12.40 11.66
C ASP A 143 12.10 12.15 11.27
N LEU A 144 11.79 10.90 10.92
CA LEU A 144 10.54 10.55 10.28
C LEU A 144 9.66 9.66 11.17
N TYR A 145 8.37 9.99 11.23
CA TYR A 145 7.32 9.15 11.78
C TYR A 145 6.52 8.54 10.63
N THR A 146 6.73 7.25 10.37
CA THR A 146 6.11 6.55 9.24
C THR A 146 4.93 5.71 9.71
N ASP A 147 3.83 5.82 8.99
CA ASP A 147 2.67 4.95 9.18
C ASP A 147 1.89 4.80 7.87
N GLY A 148 1.06 3.76 7.83
CA GLY A 148 0.36 3.30 6.65
C GLY A 148 -1.14 3.41 6.80
N THR A 149 -1.83 3.79 5.73
CA THR A 149 -3.29 3.82 5.72
C THR A 149 -3.86 3.33 4.41
N LYS A 150 -4.97 2.60 4.48
CA LYS A 150 -5.67 2.09 3.30
C LYS A 150 -6.75 3.07 2.86
N ILE A 151 -6.81 3.40 1.58
CA ILE A 151 -7.82 4.29 1.00
C ILE A 151 -8.50 3.56 -0.16
N GLU A 152 -9.84 3.64 -0.23
CA GLU A 152 -10.64 2.94 -1.24
C GLU A 152 -10.29 3.45 -2.64
N ALA A 153 -10.13 2.54 -3.60
CA ALA A 153 -9.88 2.88 -5.00
C ALA A 153 -11.17 3.29 -5.73
N ASN A 154 -11.04 4.00 -6.85
CA ASN A 154 -12.18 4.24 -7.75
C ASN A 154 -12.48 3.00 -8.62
N ALA A 155 -12.82 1.89 -7.98
CA ALA A 155 -13.05 0.61 -8.63
C ALA A 155 -14.39 0.00 -8.22
N ASN A 156 -14.93 -0.89 -9.06
CA ASN A 156 -16.11 -1.68 -8.73
C ASN A 156 -15.76 -2.75 -7.69
N ARG A 157 -16.60 -2.84 -6.64
CA ARG A 157 -16.42 -3.73 -5.48
C ARG A 157 -16.70 -5.20 -5.80
N TYR A 158 -17.43 -5.49 -6.87
CA TYR A 158 -17.87 -6.85 -7.21
C TYR A 158 -17.05 -7.52 -8.31
N THR A 159 -16.11 -6.80 -8.93
CA THR A 159 -15.35 -7.30 -10.08
C THR A 159 -13.88 -7.50 -9.72
N PHE A 160 -13.52 -8.71 -9.31
CA PHE A 160 -12.17 -9.06 -8.86
C PHE A 160 -11.62 -10.34 -9.50
N VAL A 161 -10.32 -10.51 -9.35
CA VAL A 161 -9.57 -11.70 -9.73
C VAL A 161 -8.65 -12.08 -8.56
N TRP A 162 -8.74 -13.33 -8.09
CA TRP A 162 -7.89 -13.87 -7.02
C TRP A 162 -6.84 -14.81 -7.58
N GLY A 163 -5.57 -14.64 -7.18
CA GLY A 163 -4.49 -15.52 -7.60
C GLY A 163 -4.72 -16.99 -7.22
N ASN A 164 -5.23 -17.24 -6.01
CA ASN A 164 -5.53 -18.61 -5.56
C ASN A 164 -6.68 -19.25 -6.35
N ALA A 165 -7.66 -18.47 -6.80
CA ALA A 165 -8.72 -18.99 -7.65
C ALA A 165 -8.16 -19.42 -9.01
N ILE A 166 -7.24 -18.64 -9.59
CA ILE A 166 -6.56 -19.02 -10.84
C ILE A 166 -5.81 -20.34 -10.67
N LYS A 167 -5.03 -20.48 -9.59
CA LYS A 167 -4.30 -21.73 -9.29
C LYS A 167 -5.25 -22.92 -9.18
N HIS A 168 -6.32 -22.79 -8.40
CA HIS A 168 -7.33 -23.84 -8.25
C HIS A 168 -8.01 -24.18 -9.58
N HIS A 169 -8.30 -23.20 -10.44
CA HIS A 169 -8.88 -23.46 -11.76
C HIS A 169 -7.90 -24.19 -12.69
N LYS A 170 -6.61 -23.83 -12.68
CA LYS A 170 -5.58 -24.55 -13.43
C LYS A 170 -5.39 -25.98 -12.94
N GLU A 171 -5.36 -26.20 -11.61
CA GLU A 171 -5.30 -27.54 -11.01
C GLU A 171 -6.51 -28.38 -11.40
N LYS A 172 -7.71 -27.79 -11.39
CA LYS A 172 -8.93 -28.49 -11.83
C LYS A 172 -8.88 -28.87 -13.31
N ILE A 173 -8.35 -28.00 -14.18
CA ILE A 173 -8.14 -28.33 -15.61
C ILE A 173 -7.14 -29.49 -15.73
N LYS A 174 -6.05 -29.49 -14.95
CA LYS A 174 -5.07 -30.60 -14.92
C LYS A 174 -5.71 -31.92 -14.53
N GLN A 175 -6.51 -31.93 -13.46
CA GLN A 175 -7.21 -33.12 -13.00
C GLN A 175 -8.18 -33.64 -14.06
N GLN A 176 -8.97 -32.75 -14.66
CA GLN A 176 -9.92 -33.13 -15.73
C GLN A 176 -9.21 -33.63 -16.99
N LEU A 177 -8.06 -33.07 -17.34
CA LEU A 177 -7.25 -33.55 -18.47
C LEU A 177 -6.69 -34.94 -18.19
N ASN A 178 -6.20 -35.19 -16.97
CA ASN A 178 -5.72 -36.51 -16.56
C ASN A 178 -6.85 -37.56 -16.55
N GLU A 179 -8.04 -37.21 -16.07
CA GLU A 179 -9.22 -38.08 -16.13
C GLU A 179 -9.59 -38.44 -17.58
N LEU A 180 -9.58 -37.46 -18.49
CA LEU A 180 -9.87 -37.68 -19.90
C LEU A 180 -8.81 -38.57 -20.56
N TRP A 181 -7.54 -38.39 -20.19
CA TRP A 181 -6.44 -39.21 -20.70
C TRP A 181 -6.52 -40.66 -20.21
N GLN A 182 -6.76 -40.87 -18.91
CA GLN A 182 -6.93 -42.22 -18.36
C GLN A 182 -8.11 -42.97 -19.01
N TYR A 183 -9.19 -42.25 -19.30
CA TYR A 183 -10.30 -42.84 -20.05
C TYR A 183 -9.94 -43.16 -21.50
N ALA A 184 -9.19 -42.29 -22.18
CA ALA A 184 -8.72 -42.56 -23.53
C ALA A 184 -7.83 -43.82 -23.56
N GLN A 185 -6.92 -43.97 -22.59
CA GLN A 185 -6.08 -45.16 -22.44
C GLN A 185 -6.90 -46.43 -22.16
N SER A 186 -7.95 -46.37 -21.33
CA SER A 186 -8.76 -47.57 -21.02
C SER A 186 -9.63 -48.03 -22.19
N VAL A 187 -9.98 -47.13 -23.10
CA VAL A 187 -10.86 -47.41 -24.26
C VAL A 187 -10.06 -47.72 -25.53
N ALA A 188 -8.83 -47.18 -25.65
CA ALA A 188 -7.97 -47.31 -26.83
C ALA A 188 -6.55 -47.78 -26.44
N ALA A 189 -6.47 -48.81 -25.60
CA ALA A 189 -5.20 -49.37 -25.09
C ALA A 189 -4.23 -49.86 -26.17
N SER A 190 -4.69 -50.07 -27.41
CA SER A 190 -3.89 -50.56 -28.54
C SER A 190 -3.24 -49.47 -29.40
N GLU A 191 -3.60 -48.19 -29.24
CA GLU A 191 -3.08 -47.07 -30.07
C GLU A 191 -2.30 -46.00 -29.29
N LEU A 192 -2.30 -46.05 -27.96
CA LEU A 192 -1.62 -45.08 -27.09
C LEU A 192 -0.38 -45.72 -26.48
N ASP A 193 0.74 -45.60 -27.18
CA ASP A 193 2.05 -46.00 -26.68
C ASP A 193 2.40 -45.22 -25.39
N ASP A 194 3.14 -45.89 -24.51
CA ASP A 194 3.33 -45.69 -23.06
C ASP A 194 3.98 -44.33 -22.67
N THR A 195 3.34 -43.23 -23.07
CA THR A 195 3.77 -41.87 -22.75
C THR A 195 2.95 -41.34 -21.58
N ASP A 196 3.46 -41.60 -20.38
CA ASP A 196 2.96 -41.10 -19.11
C ASP A 196 2.80 -39.55 -19.15
N PRO A 197 1.58 -39.01 -18.89
CA PRO A 197 1.36 -37.57 -18.77
C PRO A 197 1.87 -36.97 -17.45
N SER A 198 2.53 -37.75 -16.58
CA SER A 198 3.09 -37.26 -15.33
C SER A 198 4.10 -36.10 -15.49
N GLY A 199 4.60 -35.86 -16.71
CA GLY A 199 5.49 -34.73 -17.04
C GLY A 199 4.85 -33.34 -17.16
N PHE A 200 3.59 -33.11 -16.80
CA PHE A 200 2.97 -31.77 -16.86
C PHE A 200 3.30 -30.89 -15.64
N ASP A 201 4.56 -30.48 -15.47
CA ASP A 201 4.91 -29.48 -14.44
C ASP A 201 4.45 -28.05 -14.80
N LYS A 202 4.22 -27.77 -16.09
CA LYS A 202 3.60 -26.53 -16.58
C LYS A 202 2.52 -26.84 -17.62
N ILE A 203 1.31 -26.37 -17.36
CA ILE A 203 0.15 -26.48 -18.24
C ILE A 203 0.21 -25.31 -19.22
N ASP A 204 0.76 -25.57 -20.41
CA ASP A 204 0.81 -24.59 -21.50
C ASP A 204 -0.36 -24.81 -22.47
N LYS A 205 -0.94 -23.73 -23.00
CA LYS A 205 -2.07 -23.75 -23.95
C LYS A 205 -1.87 -24.73 -25.11
N GLU A 206 -0.67 -24.75 -25.69
CA GLU A 206 -0.31 -25.57 -26.84
C GLU A 206 -0.34 -27.06 -26.49
N LYS A 207 0.26 -27.43 -25.34
CA LYS A 207 0.27 -28.81 -24.86
C LYS A 207 -1.13 -29.32 -24.56
N VAL A 208 -1.96 -28.51 -23.91
CA VAL A 208 -3.37 -28.89 -23.63
C VAL A 208 -4.15 -29.10 -24.92
N SER A 209 -3.96 -28.24 -25.92
CA SER A 209 -4.64 -28.37 -27.22
C SER A 209 -4.20 -29.64 -27.95
N GLN A 210 -2.90 -29.94 -27.98
CA GLN A 210 -2.35 -31.16 -28.56
C GLN A 210 -2.82 -32.43 -27.84
N THR A 211 -2.86 -32.43 -26.51
CA THR A 211 -3.37 -33.56 -25.73
C THR A 211 -4.86 -33.79 -26.00
N ILE A 212 -5.66 -32.72 -26.11
CA ILE A 212 -7.09 -32.83 -26.48
C ILE A 212 -7.25 -33.38 -27.90
N GLU A 213 -6.41 -32.96 -28.85
CA GLU A 213 -6.43 -33.50 -30.22
C GLU A 213 -6.09 -34.98 -30.27
N LYS A 214 -5.03 -35.42 -29.58
CA LYS A 214 -4.66 -36.84 -29.44
C LYS A 214 -5.79 -37.66 -28.81
N ILE A 215 -6.41 -37.17 -27.75
CA ILE A 215 -7.57 -37.83 -27.12
C ILE A 215 -8.75 -37.90 -28.09
N ASN A 216 -8.98 -36.84 -28.88
CA ASN A 216 -10.07 -36.80 -29.85
C ASN A 216 -9.83 -37.74 -31.05
N GLU A 217 -8.58 -37.96 -31.45
CA GLU A 217 -8.19 -38.94 -32.45
C GLU A 217 -8.34 -40.38 -31.94
N ALA A 218 -7.84 -40.68 -30.73
CA ALA A 218 -7.97 -42.00 -30.11
C ALA A 218 -9.43 -42.43 -29.84
N LEU A 219 -10.34 -41.47 -29.70
CA LEU A 219 -11.77 -41.72 -29.51
C LEU A 219 -12.59 -41.68 -30.82
N LYS A 220 -11.94 -41.38 -31.95
CA LYS A 220 -12.57 -41.22 -33.28
C LYS A 220 -12.89 -42.61 -33.85
N GLY A 221 -14.17 -42.94 -33.93
CA GLY A 221 -14.64 -44.24 -34.46
C GLY A 221 -15.21 -45.19 -33.39
N ASN A 222 -15.02 -44.90 -32.10
CA ASN A 222 -15.48 -45.77 -31.03
C ASN A 222 -16.97 -45.49 -30.68
N LYS A 223 -17.87 -46.41 -31.05
CA LYS A 223 -19.33 -46.30 -30.81
C LYS A 223 -19.72 -46.46 -29.33
N SER A 224 -18.84 -47.03 -28.50
CA SER A 224 -19.04 -47.25 -27.06
C SER A 224 -18.58 -46.09 -26.16
N ALA A 225 -18.05 -45.00 -26.73
CA ALA A 225 -17.54 -43.89 -25.93
C ALA A 225 -18.69 -43.09 -25.28
N ASP A 226 -18.62 -42.93 -23.96
CA ASP A 226 -19.65 -42.37 -23.11
C ASP A 226 -20.02 -40.92 -23.52
N LYS A 227 -21.32 -40.62 -23.65
CA LYS A 227 -21.85 -39.35 -24.17
C LYS A 227 -21.35 -38.15 -23.34
N LYS A 228 -21.17 -38.35 -22.03
CA LYS A 228 -20.64 -37.34 -21.10
C LYS A 228 -19.19 -36.95 -21.43
N ILE A 229 -18.37 -37.89 -21.89
CA ILE A 229 -16.95 -37.66 -22.16
C ILE A 229 -16.77 -36.93 -23.49
N LYS A 230 -17.54 -37.28 -24.52
CA LYS A 230 -17.57 -36.52 -25.79
C LYS A 230 -18.00 -35.06 -25.58
N GLN A 231 -18.98 -34.82 -24.70
CA GLN A 231 -19.40 -33.46 -24.33
C GLN A 231 -18.30 -32.70 -23.57
N LYS A 232 -17.66 -33.33 -22.58
CA LYS A 232 -16.52 -32.74 -21.86
C LYS A 232 -15.35 -32.42 -22.80
N LEU A 233 -15.05 -33.30 -23.76
CA LEU A 233 -13.97 -33.12 -24.73
C LEU A 233 -14.26 -31.93 -25.68
N THR A 234 -15.50 -31.82 -26.15
CA THR A 234 -15.94 -30.69 -26.98
C THR A 234 -15.86 -29.37 -26.19
N TYR A 235 -16.32 -29.38 -24.95
CA TYR A 235 -16.20 -28.22 -24.05
C TYR A 235 -14.73 -27.84 -23.83
N ALA A 236 -13.87 -28.82 -23.53
CA ALA A 236 -12.44 -28.64 -23.32
C ALA A 236 -11.77 -28.01 -24.54
N LYS A 237 -12.04 -28.53 -25.75
CA LYS A 237 -11.48 -28.03 -27.02
C LYS A 237 -11.77 -26.55 -27.24
N HIS A 238 -13.00 -26.11 -26.95
CA HIS A 238 -13.40 -24.72 -27.20
C HIS A 238 -13.09 -23.76 -26.04
N HIS A 239 -13.16 -24.21 -24.78
CA HIS A 239 -13.11 -23.32 -23.62
C HIS A 239 -11.76 -23.31 -22.89
N TRP A 240 -11.04 -24.44 -22.81
CA TRP A 240 -9.80 -24.52 -22.03
C TRP A 240 -8.65 -23.68 -22.60
N PRO A 241 -8.40 -23.64 -23.93
CA PRO A 241 -7.35 -22.79 -24.49
C PRO A 241 -7.55 -21.30 -24.21
N SER A 242 -8.79 -20.80 -24.39
CA SER A 242 -9.14 -19.40 -24.10
C SER A 242 -9.07 -19.08 -22.60
N ALA A 243 -9.49 -20.02 -21.75
CA ALA A 243 -9.41 -19.85 -20.30
C ALA A 243 -7.95 -19.82 -19.81
N LEU A 244 -7.07 -20.68 -20.33
CA LEU A 244 -5.66 -20.70 -19.99
C LEU A 244 -4.95 -19.41 -20.40
N GLU A 245 -5.19 -18.92 -21.62
CA GLU A 245 -4.66 -17.65 -22.09
C GLU A 245 -5.10 -16.48 -21.20
N LYS A 246 -6.38 -16.46 -20.81
CA LYS A 246 -6.90 -15.50 -19.85
C LYS A 246 -6.19 -15.63 -18.49
N TYR A 247 -5.98 -16.83 -17.98
CA TYR A 247 -5.31 -17.04 -16.70
C TYR A 247 -3.84 -16.62 -16.72
N GLU A 248 -3.13 -16.85 -17.82
CA GLU A 248 -1.76 -16.36 -18.02
C GLU A 248 -1.70 -14.82 -18.01
N GLN A 249 -2.61 -14.16 -18.73
CA GLN A 249 -2.71 -12.70 -18.69
C GLN A 249 -3.00 -12.19 -17.27
N GLN A 250 -3.89 -12.87 -16.54
CA GLN A 250 -4.22 -12.50 -15.15
C GLN A 250 -3.05 -12.72 -14.19
N GLU A 251 -2.24 -13.75 -14.39
CA GLU A 251 -1.02 -13.99 -13.60
C GLU A 251 0.06 -12.95 -13.89
N LYS A 252 0.24 -12.54 -15.16
CA LYS A 252 1.12 -11.42 -15.54
C LYS A 252 0.74 -10.14 -14.80
N VAL A 253 -0.56 -9.86 -14.69
CA VAL A 253 -1.06 -8.70 -13.94
C VAL A 253 -0.78 -8.85 -12.43
N LEU A 254 -0.88 -10.04 -11.85
CA LEU A 254 -0.58 -10.27 -10.43
C LEU A 254 0.92 -10.20 -10.10
N ASP A 255 1.79 -10.42 -11.09
CA ASP A 255 3.27 -10.32 -11.00
C ASP A 255 3.89 -11.09 -9.82
N GLY A 256 3.18 -12.10 -9.29
CA GLY A 256 3.57 -12.85 -8.08
C GLY A 256 3.60 -12.04 -6.76
N GLN A 257 3.58 -10.71 -6.80
CA GLN A 257 3.72 -9.85 -5.62
C GLN A 257 2.40 -9.62 -4.88
N ARG A 258 1.26 -9.78 -5.55
CA ARG A 258 -0.08 -9.52 -5.01
C ARG A 258 -0.99 -10.72 -5.09
N SER A 259 -1.97 -10.77 -4.20
CA SER A 259 -2.94 -11.87 -4.09
C SER A 259 -4.21 -11.66 -4.91
N SER A 260 -4.51 -10.42 -5.29
CA SER A 260 -5.74 -10.05 -6.00
C SER A 260 -5.59 -8.71 -6.74
N TYR A 261 -6.49 -8.46 -7.69
CA TYR A 261 -6.67 -7.14 -8.30
C TYR A 261 -8.12 -6.90 -8.75
N SER A 262 -8.50 -5.64 -9.00
CA SER A 262 -9.82 -5.26 -9.53
C SER A 262 -9.84 -5.20 -11.06
N LYS A 263 -10.91 -5.69 -11.69
CA LYS A 263 -11.05 -5.64 -13.16
C LYS A 263 -11.19 -4.21 -13.71
N THR A 264 -11.77 -3.30 -12.94
CA THR A 264 -11.99 -1.91 -13.37
C THR A 264 -10.80 -0.99 -13.09
N ASP A 265 -9.98 -1.36 -12.10
CA ASP A 265 -8.71 -0.71 -11.80
C ASP A 265 -7.67 -1.80 -11.55
N PRO A 266 -6.97 -2.26 -12.61
CA PRO A 266 -6.02 -3.34 -12.52
C PRO A 266 -4.90 -3.12 -11.52
N ASP A 267 -4.65 -1.88 -11.08
CA ASP A 267 -3.62 -1.58 -10.10
C ASP A 267 -4.12 -1.66 -8.66
N ALA A 268 -5.43 -1.65 -8.42
CA ALA A 268 -5.99 -1.72 -7.08
C ALA A 268 -6.04 -3.16 -6.56
N THR A 269 -5.66 -3.36 -5.30
CA THR A 269 -5.68 -4.67 -4.62
C THR A 269 -6.83 -4.74 -3.62
N PHE A 270 -7.45 -5.91 -3.43
CA PHE A 270 -8.45 -6.04 -2.36
C PHE A 270 -7.77 -6.03 -0.99
N MET A 271 -8.18 -5.07 -0.16
CA MET A 271 -7.67 -4.92 1.19
C MET A 271 -8.82 -4.92 2.20
N ARG A 272 -8.56 -5.44 3.39
CA ARG A 272 -9.49 -5.37 4.51
C ARG A 272 -9.49 -3.92 5.04
N MET A 273 -10.61 -3.23 4.86
CA MET A 273 -10.84 -1.87 5.32
C MET A 273 -11.44 -1.89 6.72
N LYS A 274 -11.00 -0.97 7.59
CA LYS A 274 -11.57 -0.78 8.93
C LYS A 274 -12.57 0.37 8.87
N GLU A 275 -13.81 0.10 8.45
CA GLU A 275 -14.83 1.14 8.26
C GLU A 275 -15.94 1.13 9.30
N ASP A 276 -16.14 0.00 9.97
CA ASP A 276 -17.33 -0.22 10.79
C ASP A 276 -17.08 0.04 12.28
N HIS A 277 -18.03 0.66 12.98
CA HIS A 277 -17.99 0.84 14.44
C HIS A 277 -17.92 -0.51 15.18
N MET A 278 -18.46 -1.56 14.53
CA MET A 278 -18.44 -2.96 14.99
C MET A 278 -17.17 -3.74 14.57
N LYS A 279 -16.18 -3.10 13.92
CA LYS A 279 -14.91 -3.69 13.45
C LYS A 279 -15.02 -4.85 12.44
N ASN A 280 -16.20 -5.09 11.86
CA ASN A 280 -16.37 -6.01 10.73
C ASN A 280 -15.81 -5.38 9.46
N GLY A 281 -14.50 -5.51 9.26
CA GLY A 281 -13.87 -4.90 8.09
C GLY A 281 -14.49 -5.41 6.78
N GLN A 282 -14.66 -4.55 5.78
CA GLN A 282 -15.08 -5.01 4.45
C GLN A 282 -13.84 -5.19 3.57
N LEU A 283 -13.84 -6.22 2.72
CA LEU A 283 -12.84 -6.35 1.67
C LEU A 283 -13.25 -5.43 0.52
N LYS A 284 -12.41 -4.44 0.20
CA LYS A 284 -12.65 -3.48 -0.88
C LYS A 284 -11.38 -3.27 -1.71
N PRO A 285 -11.51 -2.92 -3.01
CA PRO A 285 -10.36 -2.49 -3.79
C PRO A 285 -9.80 -1.19 -3.20
N ALA A 286 -8.52 -1.19 -2.89
CA ALA A 286 -7.87 -0.10 -2.18
C ALA A 286 -6.38 -0.02 -2.54
N TYR A 287 -5.77 1.10 -2.17
CA TYR A 287 -4.33 1.26 -2.16
C TYR A 287 -3.82 1.46 -0.74
N ASN A 288 -2.60 0.99 -0.50
CA ASN A 288 -1.90 1.22 0.75
C ASN A 288 -1.02 2.47 0.62
N VAL A 289 -1.40 3.54 1.29
CA VAL A 289 -0.72 4.83 1.28
C VAL A 289 0.20 4.90 2.49
N GLN A 290 1.47 5.18 2.24
CA GLN A 290 2.52 5.32 3.24
C GLN A 290 2.89 6.78 3.35
N ILE A 291 2.85 7.33 4.55
CA ILE A 291 3.24 8.72 4.82
C ILE A 291 4.30 8.72 5.91
N SER A 292 5.35 9.50 5.69
CA SER A 292 6.27 9.91 6.75
C SER A 292 6.01 11.36 7.11
N SER A 293 5.79 11.64 8.39
CA SER A 293 5.57 12.98 8.91
C SER A 293 6.64 13.41 9.91
N ASN A 294 6.71 14.71 10.13
CA ASN A 294 7.46 15.34 11.21
C ASN A 294 6.73 16.63 11.61
N ASN A 295 6.50 16.83 12.91
CA ASN A 295 5.67 17.91 13.44
C ASN A 295 4.26 17.94 12.83
N GLN A 296 3.73 16.79 12.38
CA GLN A 296 2.49 16.62 11.61
C GLN A 296 2.51 17.28 10.20
N PHE A 297 3.65 17.73 9.69
CA PHE A 297 3.84 18.00 8.27
C PHE A 297 4.21 16.70 7.56
N ILE A 298 3.69 16.50 6.36
CA ILE A 298 4.02 15.35 5.52
C ILE A 298 5.36 15.62 4.84
N ALA A 299 6.37 14.82 5.17
CA ALA A 299 7.71 14.89 4.62
C ALA A 299 7.87 14.03 3.36
N SER A 300 7.22 12.86 3.31
CA SER A 300 7.20 12.01 2.12
C SER A 300 5.95 11.15 2.08
N TYR A 301 5.55 10.75 0.87
CA TYR A 301 4.44 9.84 0.63
C TYR A 301 4.81 8.79 -0.42
N SER A 302 4.14 7.65 -0.39
CA SER A 302 4.14 6.68 -1.50
C SER A 302 2.89 5.80 -1.48
N VAL A 303 2.53 5.25 -2.64
CA VAL A 303 1.36 4.38 -2.81
C VAL A 303 1.83 2.98 -3.21
N HIS A 304 1.28 1.96 -2.56
CA HIS A 304 1.63 0.56 -2.76
C HIS A 304 0.39 -0.29 -3.02
N GLN A 305 0.59 -1.38 -3.74
CA GLN A 305 -0.45 -2.38 -4.04
C GLN A 305 -0.50 -3.49 -2.98
N GLN A 306 0.47 -3.51 -2.05
CA GLN A 306 0.62 -4.52 -1.02
C GLN A 306 -0.37 -4.29 0.13
N THR A 307 -0.99 -5.37 0.59
CA THR A 307 -2.03 -5.35 1.63
C THR A 307 -1.51 -5.10 3.04
N THR A 308 -0.21 -5.34 3.27
CA THR A 308 0.48 -5.27 4.56
C THR A 308 1.60 -4.24 4.50
N ASP A 309 1.78 -3.50 5.58
CA ASP A 309 2.77 -2.41 5.66
C ASP A 309 4.22 -2.90 5.70
N THR A 310 4.44 -4.15 6.13
CA THR A 310 5.76 -4.77 6.30
C THR A 310 6.68 -4.59 5.10
N ASN A 311 6.17 -4.74 3.88
CA ASN A 311 6.99 -4.73 2.66
C ASN A 311 7.09 -3.36 2.00
N THR A 312 6.51 -2.32 2.60
CA THR A 312 6.41 -0.99 2.00
C THR A 312 7.43 0.01 2.56
N LEU A 313 8.04 -0.29 3.72
CA LEU A 313 8.96 0.64 4.39
C LEU A 313 10.20 0.93 3.55
N ILE A 314 10.85 -0.12 3.03
CA ILE A 314 12.10 0.01 2.28
C ILE A 314 11.88 0.85 1.03
N THR A 315 10.86 0.53 0.25
CA THR A 315 10.51 1.26 -0.97
C THR A 315 10.13 2.71 -0.66
N HIS A 316 9.36 2.96 0.40
CA HIS A 316 9.02 4.31 0.86
C HIS A 316 10.27 5.13 1.24
N LEU A 317 11.16 4.58 2.06
CA LEU A 317 12.37 5.28 2.50
C LEU A 317 13.39 5.44 1.37
N GLN A 318 13.50 4.48 0.44
CA GLN A 318 14.33 4.62 -0.75
C GLN A 318 13.84 5.77 -1.64
N ASN A 319 12.52 5.92 -1.79
CA ASN A 319 11.95 7.05 -2.53
C ASN A 319 12.25 8.38 -1.84
N HIS A 320 12.12 8.45 -0.51
CA HIS A 320 12.53 9.63 0.27
C HIS A 320 14.00 9.99 0.03
N ILE A 321 14.91 9.03 0.19
CA ILE A 321 16.36 9.25 -0.02
C ILE A 321 16.64 9.71 -1.45
N ARG A 322 15.95 9.14 -2.46
CA ARG A 322 16.13 9.52 -3.87
C ARG A 322 15.66 10.96 -4.14
N GLN A 323 14.53 11.36 -3.54
CA GLN A 323 13.91 12.66 -3.76
C GLN A 323 14.71 13.78 -3.09
N PHE A 324 15.03 13.63 -1.81
CA PHE A 324 15.73 14.67 -1.04
C PHE A 324 17.25 14.58 -1.16
N ARG A 325 17.79 13.48 -1.70
CA ARG A 325 19.23 13.14 -1.66
C ARG A 325 19.83 13.14 -0.25
N ILE A 326 18.96 13.07 0.77
CA ILE A 326 19.30 13.13 2.19
C ILE A 326 18.81 11.83 2.83
N LYS A 327 19.68 11.23 3.65
CA LYS A 327 19.34 10.05 4.43
C LYS A 327 18.69 10.45 5.76
N PRO A 328 17.56 9.86 6.15
CA PRO A 328 17.03 10.07 7.50
C PRO A 328 17.97 9.47 8.54
N ASN A 329 18.11 10.15 9.67
CA ASN A 329 18.86 9.68 10.83
C ASN A 329 18.02 8.68 11.64
N THR A 330 16.73 8.99 11.79
CA THR A 330 15.79 8.25 12.62
C THR A 330 14.49 8.00 11.87
N VAL A 331 13.96 6.79 12.02
CA VAL A 331 12.63 6.41 11.51
C VAL A 331 11.89 5.72 12.63
N THR A 332 10.67 6.16 12.92
CA THR A 332 9.80 5.58 13.94
C THR A 332 8.54 5.08 13.26
N ALA A 333 8.21 3.80 13.44
CA ALA A 333 7.07 3.18 12.75
C ALA A 333 6.36 2.16 13.65
N ASP A 334 5.20 1.69 13.17
CA ASP A 334 4.35 0.73 13.89
C ASP A 334 4.97 -0.67 14.00
N ALA A 335 4.28 -1.59 14.68
CA ALA A 335 4.75 -2.98 14.77
C ALA A 335 4.62 -3.75 13.44
N GLY A 336 3.70 -3.35 12.57
CA GLY A 336 3.49 -3.92 11.23
C GLY A 336 4.72 -3.83 10.32
N TYR A 337 5.60 -2.84 10.54
CA TYR A 337 6.89 -2.76 9.83
C TYR A 337 8.01 -3.61 10.43
N GLY A 338 7.79 -4.29 11.57
CA GLY A 338 8.80 -5.10 12.25
C GLY A 338 9.11 -6.42 11.56
N SER A 339 10.04 -6.42 10.60
CA SER A 339 10.55 -7.61 9.92
C SER A 339 12.08 -7.67 9.89
N GLU A 340 12.63 -8.87 9.70
CA GLU A 340 14.09 -9.04 9.59
C GLU A 340 14.65 -8.23 8.42
N GLN A 341 14.01 -8.31 7.26
CA GLN A 341 14.38 -7.57 6.06
C GLN A 341 14.46 -6.06 6.32
N ASN A 342 13.46 -5.48 6.99
CA ASN A 342 13.44 -4.04 7.30
C ASN A 342 14.53 -3.67 8.29
N TYR A 343 14.71 -4.43 9.37
CA TYR A 343 15.76 -4.15 10.35
C TYR A 343 17.16 -4.28 9.77
N GLN A 344 17.41 -5.31 8.96
CA GLN A 344 18.68 -5.50 8.27
C GLN A 344 18.95 -4.33 7.31
N TRP A 345 17.95 -3.92 6.53
CA TRP A 345 18.09 -2.79 5.61
C TRP A 345 18.38 -1.47 6.34
N LEU A 346 17.68 -1.19 7.43
CA LEU A 346 17.92 0.00 8.27
C LEU A 346 19.33 -0.02 8.89
N GLU A 347 19.79 -1.18 9.37
CA GLU A 347 21.14 -1.35 9.91
C GLU A 347 22.21 -1.12 8.84
N ASN A 348 22.06 -1.73 7.66
CA ASN A 348 22.98 -1.58 6.54
C ASN A 348 23.07 -0.12 6.07
N LYS A 349 21.94 0.59 6.04
CA LYS A 349 21.90 2.02 5.71
C LYS A 349 22.30 2.91 6.89
N ARG A 350 22.62 2.38 8.06
CA ARG A 350 22.94 3.15 9.29
C ARG A 350 21.82 4.14 9.65
N ILE A 351 20.56 3.72 9.53
CA ILE A 351 19.36 4.48 9.93
C ILE A 351 18.86 3.92 11.26
N THR A 352 18.61 4.79 12.23
CA THR A 352 18.14 4.36 13.56
C THR A 352 16.64 4.13 13.54
N GLY A 353 16.23 2.86 13.46
CA GLY A 353 14.82 2.47 13.51
C GLY A 353 14.27 2.33 14.93
N TYR A 354 13.21 3.07 15.26
CA TYR A 354 12.35 2.89 16.44
C TYR A 354 11.05 2.19 16.01
N VAL A 355 11.17 0.91 15.63
CA VAL A 355 10.07 0.10 15.09
C VAL A 355 9.90 -1.13 15.97
N LYS A 356 8.69 -1.35 16.49
CA LYS A 356 8.40 -2.53 17.32
C LYS A 356 8.45 -3.80 16.47
N HIS A 357 8.91 -4.91 17.04
CA HIS A 357 8.63 -6.23 16.46
C HIS A 357 7.27 -6.72 17.00
N ASN A 358 6.60 -7.61 16.26
CA ASN A 358 5.25 -8.09 16.61
C ASN A 358 5.11 -8.68 18.02
N GLN A 359 6.19 -9.25 18.57
CA GLN A 359 6.20 -9.85 19.90
C GLN A 359 6.52 -8.84 21.03
N PHE A 360 6.93 -7.61 20.72
CA PHE A 360 7.48 -6.66 21.70
C PHE A 360 6.56 -6.35 22.88
N ASP A 361 5.27 -6.11 22.63
CA ASP A 361 4.29 -5.82 23.68
C ASP A 361 3.89 -7.10 24.45
N ARG A 362 3.84 -8.25 23.75
CA ARG A 362 3.56 -9.55 24.37
C ARG A 362 4.68 -9.98 25.31
N ASP A 363 5.93 -9.74 24.92
CA ASP A 363 7.12 -10.11 25.69
C ASP A 363 7.24 -9.32 27.00
N GLN A 364 6.56 -8.18 27.11
CA GLN A 364 6.47 -7.38 28.33
C GLN A 364 5.33 -7.82 29.26
N ASN A 365 4.36 -8.57 28.77
CA ASN A 365 3.24 -9.04 29.58
C ASN A 365 3.60 -10.38 30.26
N ASN A 366 4.01 -10.31 31.52
CA ASN A 366 4.44 -11.48 32.31
C ASN A 366 3.38 -12.59 32.34
N ARG A 367 2.08 -12.25 32.39
CA ARG A 367 0.98 -13.24 32.41
C ARG A 367 0.84 -13.99 31.09
N LEU A 368 1.06 -13.32 29.95
CA LEU A 368 1.02 -13.96 28.64
C LEU A 368 2.30 -14.76 28.36
N ARG A 369 3.43 -14.28 28.90
CA ARG A 369 4.72 -14.94 28.77
C ARG A 369 4.77 -16.22 29.60
N SER A 370 4.21 -16.25 30.81
CA SER A 370 4.20 -17.46 31.66
C SER A 370 3.41 -18.63 31.06
N LYS A 371 2.35 -18.36 30.29
CA LYS A 371 1.50 -19.39 29.64
C LYS A 371 2.22 -20.32 28.67
N LYS A 372 3.40 -19.96 28.17
CA LYS A 372 4.18 -20.80 27.24
C LYS A 372 5.63 -20.90 27.72
N PRO A 373 5.93 -21.77 28.72
CA PRO A 373 7.25 -21.82 29.36
C PRO A 373 8.36 -22.33 28.45
N TYR A 374 8.05 -23.19 27.49
CA TYR A 374 9.05 -23.93 26.70
C TYR A 374 9.29 -23.38 25.29
N THR A 375 9.01 -22.10 25.02
CA THR A 375 9.24 -21.48 23.71
C THR A 375 10.74 -21.22 23.46
N VAL A 376 11.12 -21.14 22.18
CA VAL A 376 12.53 -21.03 21.75
C VAL A 376 13.22 -19.77 22.29
N ASP A 377 12.48 -18.67 22.46
CA ASP A 377 12.98 -17.39 23.01
C ASP A 377 13.39 -17.47 24.49
N LYS A 378 13.01 -18.56 25.18
CA LYS A 378 13.34 -18.81 26.60
C LYS A 378 14.45 -19.83 26.78
N LEU A 379 14.84 -20.53 25.72
CA LEU A 379 15.94 -21.47 25.78
C LEU A 379 17.25 -20.70 25.86
N GLU A 380 18.15 -21.18 26.71
CA GLU A 380 19.48 -20.62 26.83
C GLU A 380 20.30 -20.98 25.59
N TYR A 381 20.97 -19.98 25.03
CA TYR A 381 21.86 -20.13 23.89
C TYR A 381 23.27 -19.76 24.35
N ASP A 382 24.22 -20.67 24.17
CA ASP A 382 25.64 -20.42 24.36
C ASP A 382 26.26 -20.02 23.01
N PRO A 383 26.64 -18.74 22.82
CA PRO A 383 27.23 -18.25 21.57
C PRO A 383 28.63 -18.81 21.29
N VAL A 384 29.37 -19.24 22.31
CA VAL A 384 30.74 -19.75 22.18
C VAL A 384 30.72 -21.18 21.67
N LYS A 385 29.81 -22.00 22.21
CA LYS A 385 29.68 -23.42 21.82
C LYS A 385 28.69 -23.66 20.67
N ASP A 386 27.98 -22.62 20.22
CA ASP A 386 26.89 -22.66 19.23
C ASP A 386 25.89 -23.78 19.53
N ARG A 387 25.34 -23.76 20.75
CA ARG A 387 24.40 -24.77 21.24
C ARG A 387 23.28 -24.14 22.05
N TYR A 388 22.08 -24.70 21.88
CA TYR A 388 20.94 -24.43 22.75
C TYR A 388 20.86 -25.45 23.86
N TYR A 389 20.32 -25.06 25.01
CA TYR A 389 19.99 -25.96 26.10
C TYR A 389 18.49 -26.18 26.15
N CYS A 390 18.07 -27.45 26.24
CA CYS A 390 16.67 -27.77 26.45
C CYS A 390 16.23 -27.39 27.87
N PRO A 391 14.92 -27.38 28.18
CA PRO A 391 14.42 -26.98 29.50
C PRO A 391 14.96 -27.81 30.67
N THR A 392 15.42 -29.04 30.43
CA THR A 392 16.06 -29.89 31.43
C THR A 392 17.59 -29.70 31.50
N GLY A 393 18.15 -28.65 30.88
CA GLY A 393 19.58 -28.33 30.88
C GLY A 393 20.46 -29.19 29.96
N LYS A 394 19.90 -30.12 29.16
CA LYS A 394 20.70 -30.94 28.22
C LYS A 394 21.02 -30.17 26.93
N PRO A 395 22.26 -30.25 26.39
CA PRO A 395 22.65 -29.54 25.18
C PRO A 395 21.99 -30.13 23.92
N MET A 396 21.55 -29.27 23.03
CA MET A 396 20.98 -29.60 21.72
C MET A 396 22.09 -29.63 20.65
N LYS A 397 22.08 -30.64 19.78
CA LYS A 397 23.03 -30.80 18.68
C LYS A 397 22.61 -29.93 17.50
N ARG A 398 23.52 -29.12 16.96
CA ARG A 398 23.34 -28.40 15.69
C ARG A 398 23.30 -29.41 14.53
N LEU A 399 22.23 -29.39 13.74
CA LEU A 399 22.06 -30.25 12.58
C LEU A 399 22.60 -29.62 11.29
N GLY A 400 22.51 -28.29 11.18
CA GLY A 400 22.92 -27.54 10.00
C GLY A 400 22.13 -26.25 9.83
N SER A 401 22.53 -25.45 8.85
CA SER A 401 21.80 -24.24 8.44
C SER A 401 21.34 -24.39 7.00
N PHE A 402 20.16 -23.87 6.70
CA PHE A 402 19.63 -23.80 5.35
C PHE A 402 19.08 -22.40 5.08
N THR A 403 19.06 -22.03 3.81
CA THR A 403 18.46 -20.78 3.36
C THR A 403 16.99 -21.01 3.08
N SER A 404 16.12 -20.19 3.67
CA SER A 404 14.69 -20.16 3.39
C SER A 404 14.36 -18.82 2.74
N GLN A 405 13.61 -18.86 1.64
CA GLN A 405 13.13 -17.66 0.98
C GLN A 405 11.73 -17.31 1.48
N SER A 406 11.55 -16.04 1.88
CA SER A 406 10.24 -15.50 2.19
C SER A 406 9.38 -15.41 0.92
N ARG A 407 8.08 -15.19 1.09
CA ARG A 407 7.16 -14.91 -0.03
C ARG A 407 7.59 -13.69 -0.89
N THR A 408 8.41 -12.80 -0.34
CA THR A 408 8.95 -11.62 -1.04
C THR A 408 10.34 -11.85 -1.65
N GLY A 409 10.82 -13.10 -1.65
CA GLY A 409 12.16 -13.45 -2.15
C GLY A 409 13.30 -13.06 -1.20
N TYR A 410 13.00 -12.68 0.04
CA TYR A 410 14.04 -12.37 1.03
C TYR A 410 14.61 -13.65 1.62
N GLU A 411 15.93 -13.81 1.51
CA GLU A 411 16.65 -14.96 2.03
C GLU A 411 16.93 -14.84 3.52
N GLN A 412 16.56 -15.87 4.26
CA GLN A 412 16.77 -15.99 5.69
C GLN A 412 17.57 -17.24 5.98
N THR A 413 18.61 -17.11 6.80
CA THR A 413 19.38 -18.26 7.28
C THR A 413 18.72 -18.84 8.52
N ILE A 414 18.28 -20.09 8.44
CA ILE A 414 17.65 -20.82 9.54
C ILE A 414 18.58 -21.95 9.96
N THR A 415 18.90 -22.02 11.26
CA THR A 415 19.72 -23.09 11.84
C THR A 415 18.83 -24.04 12.64
N ARG A 416 19.02 -25.35 12.43
CA ARG A 416 18.31 -26.42 13.15
C ARG A 416 19.14 -26.95 14.30
N TYR A 417 18.51 -27.09 15.46
CA TYR A 417 19.07 -27.77 16.62
C TYR A 417 18.13 -28.87 17.10
N GLN A 418 18.68 -30.01 17.49
CA GLN A 418 17.92 -31.18 17.95
C GLN A 418 18.32 -31.54 19.38
N ALA A 419 17.33 -31.73 20.24
CA ALA A 419 17.53 -32.27 21.57
C ALA A 419 17.87 -33.76 21.51
N LYS A 420 18.47 -34.30 22.58
CA LYS A 420 18.75 -35.74 22.71
C LYS A 420 17.85 -36.36 23.77
N ASN A 421 17.44 -37.60 23.54
CA ASN A 421 16.72 -38.46 24.49
C ASN A 421 15.46 -37.78 25.05
N CYS A 422 14.58 -37.32 24.16
CA CYS A 422 13.27 -36.78 24.56
C CYS A 422 12.25 -37.89 24.88
N ASP A 423 12.51 -39.12 24.45
CA ASP A 423 11.69 -40.28 24.79
C ASP A 423 11.86 -40.61 26.29
N GLY A 424 10.74 -40.61 27.03
CA GLY A 424 10.72 -40.75 28.50
C GLY A 424 10.99 -39.47 29.30
N CYS A 425 11.12 -38.30 28.66
CA CYS A 425 11.33 -37.04 29.39
C CYS A 425 10.06 -36.60 30.14
N PRO A 426 10.12 -36.29 31.46
CA PRO A 426 8.95 -35.86 32.24
C PRO A 426 8.28 -34.59 31.68
N LEU A 427 9.07 -33.70 31.08
CA LEU A 427 8.59 -32.44 30.52
C LEU A 427 8.10 -32.57 29.06
N ARG A 428 8.13 -33.76 28.46
CA ARG A 428 7.83 -33.94 27.02
C ARG A 428 6.47 -33.37 26.63
N GLY A 429 5.43 -33.71 27.40
CA GLY A 429 4.04 -33.34 27.11
C GLY A 429 3.80 -31.83 27.02
N GLU A 430 4.51 -31.04 27.83
CA GLU A 430 4.42 -29.57 27.78
C GLU A 430 5.51 -28.92 26.91
N CYS A 431 6.65 -29.58 26.72
CA CYS A 431 7.83 -29.04 26.04
C CYS A 431 7.66 -28.97 24.51
N HIS A 432 7.18 -30.04 23.86
CA HIS A 432 6.91 -30.06 22.41
C HIS A 432 5.96 -31.20 22.00
N GLN A 433 5.30 -31.04 20.86
CA GLN A 433 4.37 -32.04 20.29
C GLN A 433 4.93 -32.82 19.09
N GLN A 434 6.19 -32.57 18.71
CA GLN A 434 6.83 -33.24 17.56
C GLN A 434 7.09 -34.74 17.82
N LYS A 435 7.03 -35.56 16.76
CA LYS A 435 7.42 -36.97 16.80
C LYS A 435 8.94 -37.10 17.02
N GLY A 436 9.36 -37.94 17.97
CA GLY A 436 10.77 -38.14 18.32
C GLY A 436 11.37 -37.01 19.17
N ASN A 437 12.62 -36.64 18.88
CA ASN A 437 13.34 -35.58 19.59
C ASN A 437 12.92 -34.18 19.13
N ARG A 438 12.85 -33.24 20.08
CA ARG A 438 12.55 -31.83 19.79
C ARG A 438 13.56 -31.22 18.82
N ILE A 439 13.09 -30.70 17.70
CA ILE A 439 13.85 -29.87 16.77
C ILE A 439 13.37 -28.43 16.90
N ILE A 440 14.32 -27.50 17.05
CA ILE A 440 14.07 -26.06 17.00
C ILE A 440 14.73 -25.46 15.77
N GLU A 441 14.03 -24.52 15.16
CA GLU A 441 14.53 -23.71 14.05
C GLU A 441 14.74 -22.29 14.55
N VAL A 442 15.96 -21.79 14.36
CA VAL A 442 16.40 -20.51 14.91
C VAL A 442 16.99 -19.66 13.80
N ASN A 443 16.49 -18.44 13.69
CA ASN A 443 17.13 -17.39 12.92
C ASN A 443 17.91 -16.48 13.87
N HIS A 444 19.23 -16.65 13.88
CA HIS A 444 20.15 -15.90 14.76
C HIS A 444 20.17 -14.41 14.44
N ASN A 445 20.17 -14.07 13.16
CA ASN A 445 20.19 -12.68 12.74
C ASN A 445 18.92 -11.93 13.17
N TRP A 446 17.75 -12.55 12.98
CA TRP A 446 16.48 -12.04 13.47
C TRP A 446 16.47 -11.84 14.99
N ASN A 447 17.00 -12.80 15.75
CA ASN A 447 17.10 -12.69 17.21
C ASN A 447 18.00 -11.52 17.63
N ARG A 448 19.18 -11.38 17.02
CA ARG A 448 20.10 -10.25 17.23
C ARG A 448 19.41 -8.91 16.94
N LEU A 449 18.71 -8.81 15.82
CA LEU A 449 18.01 -7.59 15.40
C LEU A 449 16.86 -7.23 16.37
N LYS A 450 16.05 -8.21 16.79
CA LYS A 450 15.01 -8.02 17.82
C LYS A 450 15.59 -7.51 19.13
N GLN A 451 16.68 -8.12 19.63
CA GLN A 451 17.32 -7.70 20.87
C GLN A 451 17.83 -6.25 20.77
N LYS A 452 18.48 -5.90 19.66
CA LYS A 452 18.95 -4.53 19.38
C LYS A 452 17.80 -3.53 19.34
N ALA A 453 16.72 -3.87 18.64
CA ALA A 453 15.51 -3.04 18.57
C ALA A 453 14.87 -2.87 19.96
N THR A 454 14.70 -3.94 20.73
CA THR A 454 14.12 -3.91 22.07
C THR A 454 14.94 -3.07 23.04
N LYS A 455 16.27 -3.23 23.06
CA LYS A 455 17.16 -2.40 23.88
C LYS A 455 16.97 -0.92 23.54
N ARG A 456 16.92 -0.57 22.25
CA ARG A 456 16.69 0.80 21.78
C ARG A 456 15.32 1.35 22.19
N LEU A 457 14.26 0.58 22.01
CA LEU A 457 12.88 0.99 22.31
C LEU A 457 12.60 1.19 23.80
N LYS A 458 13.39 0.56 24.68
CA LYS A 458 13.32 0.72 26.15
C LYS A 458 14.10 1.93 26.66
N THR A 459 14.94 2.58 25.86
CA THR A 459 15.61 3.83 26.25
C THR A 459 14.61 4.97 26.43
N LYS A 460 14.95 5.99 27.24
CA LYS A 460 14.13 7.22 27.40
C LYS A 460 13.76 7.84 26.04
N ARG A 461 14.74 7.97 25.13
CA ARG A 461 14.54 8.47 23.76
C ARG A 461 13.61 7.58 22.94
N GLY A 462 13.75 6.26 23.02
CA GLY A 462 12.89 5.32 22.30
C GLY A 462 11.43 5.33 22.79
N ILE A 463 11.21 5.56 24.09
CA ILE A 463 9.87 5.77 24.65
C ILE A 463 9.28 7.08 24.14
N GLN A 464 10.03 8.18 24.20
CA GLN A 464 9.59 9.48 23.72
C GLN A 464 9.20 9.45 22.24
N LYS A 465 10.05 8.87 21.37
CA LYS A 465 9.77 8.73 19.93
C LYS A 465 8.49 7.96 19.65
N ARG A 466 8.27 6.85 20.38
CA ARG A 466 7.03 6.07 20.23
C ARG A 466 5.79 6.86 20.64
N LYS A 467 5.86 7.63 21.73
CA LYS A 467 4.76 8.50 22.15
C LYS A 467 4.51 9.59 21.12
N GLN A 468 5.56 10.27 20.66
CA GLN A 468 5.47 11.34 19.66
C GLN A 468 4.81 10.85 18.37
N ARG A 469 5.12 9.64 17.90
CA ARG A 469 4.52 9.06 16.70
C ARG A 469 2.99 9.13 16.71
N CYS A 470 2.36 8.80 17.83
CA CYS A 470 0.90 8.82 17.97
C CYS A 470 0.32 10.24 17.82
N PHE A 471 1.06 11.28 18.20
CA PHE A 471 0.65 12.68 18.04
C PHE A 471 1.07 13.28 16.70
N ASP A 472 1.97 12.63 15.97
CA ASP A 472 2.52 13.16 14.72
C ASP A 472 1.73 12.66 13.51
N ILE A 473 1.70 11.35 13.28
CA ILE A 473 1.18 10.77 12.03
C ILE A 473 -0.31 10.42 12.10
N GLU A 474 -0.83 10.03 13.27
CA GLU A 474 -2.24 9.66 13.41
C GLU A 474 -3.18 10.86 13.14
N PRO A 475 -2.89 12.09 13.64
CA PRO A 475 -3.70 13.26 13.30
C PRO A 475 -3.67 13.61 11.82
N VAL A 476 -2.55 13.38 11.12
CA VAL A 476 -2.45 13.61 9.66
C VAL A 476 -3.46 12.72 8.93
N PHE A 477 -3.49 11.43 9.24
CA PHE A 477 -4.47 10.52 8.63
C PHE A 477 -5.91 10.81 9.06
N ALA A 478 -6.12 11.19 10.32
CA ALA A 478 -7.43 11.58 10.83
C ALA A 478 -7.96 12.81 10.06
N ASN A 479 -7.12 13.83 9.86
CA ASN A 479 -7.47 15.01 9.07
C ASN A 479 -7.86 14.63 7.64
N ILE A 480 -7.01 13.88 6.93
CA ILE A 480 -7.28 13.47 5.55
C ILE A 480 -8.60 12.69 5.43
N LYS A 481 -8.86 11.72 6.32
CA LYS A 481 -10.00 10.81 6.19
C LYS A 481 -11.30 11.32 6.78
N HIS A 482 -11.24 12.00 7.93
CA HIS A 482 -12.43 12.40 8.68
C HIS A 482 -12.75 13.87 8.45
N ASN A 483 -11.80 14.77 8.69
CA ASN A 483 -12.05 16.22 8.59
C ASN A 483 -12.14 16.69 7.13
N HIS A 484 -11.36 16.07 6.25
CA HIS A 484 -11.32 16.39 4.82
C HIS A 484 -12.14 15.42 3.97
N GLN A 485 -12.74 14.41 4.60
CA GLN A 485 -13.64 13.43 3.99
C GLN A 485 -13.03 12.68 2.78
N PHE A 486 -11.70 12.61 2.66
CA PHE A 486 -11.04 11.88 1.59
C PHE A 486 -10.91 10.39 1.94
N LYS A 487 -11.96 9.64 1.61
CA LYS A 487 -12.06 8.20 1.89
C LYS A 487 -11.86 7.31 0.65
N ARG A 488 -11.99 7.89 -0.53
CA ARG A 488 -11.91 7.20 -1.82
C ARG A 488 -11.20 8.07 -2.86
N PHE A 489 -10.34 7.46 -3.65
CA PHE A 489 -9.72 8.11 -4.81
C PHE A 489 -10.75 8.45 -5.89
N MET A 490 -10.48 9.50 -6.67
CA MET A 490 -11.30 9.85 -7.84
C MET A 490 -10.67 9.33 -9.14
N LEU A 491 -9.35 9.17 -9.17
CA LEU A 491 -8.63 8.64 -10.33
C LEU A 491 -8.36 7.13 -10.22
N ARG A 492 -8.08 6.51 -11.37
CA ARG A 492 -7.77 5.08 -11.52
C ARG A 492 -6.35 4.88 -12.01
N GLY A 493 -5.71 3.82 -11.54
CA GLY A 493 -4.31 3.50 -11.86
C GLY A 493 -3.34 4.15 -10.89
N ILE A 494 -2.26 3.42 -10.56
CA ILE A 494 -1.34 3.77 -9.48
C ILE A 494 -0.67 5.14 -9.68
N ASP A 495 -0.35 5.48 -10.93
CA ASP A 495 0.29 6.76 -11.26
C ASP A 495 -0.61 7.95 -10.97
N LYS A 496 -1.89 7.86 -11.31
CA LYS A 496 -2.85 8.94 -11.05
C LYS A 496 -3.22 9.01 -9.57
N VAL A 497 -3.26 7.87 -8.88
CA VAL A 497 -3.47 7.80 -7.44
C VAL A 497 -2.31 8.44 -6.67
N ASN A 498 -1.07 8.24 -7.14
CA ASN A 498 0.10 8.94 -6.62
C ASN A 498 -0.03 10.46 -6.74
N ILE A 499 -0.61 10.97 -7.84
CA ILE A 499 -0.89 12.40 -8.02
C ILE A 499 -1.90 12.88 -6.97
N GLU A 500 -3.01 12.16 -6.76
CA GLU A 500 -4.03 12.57 -5.80
C GLU A 500 -3.48 12.62 -4.37
N ILE A 501 -2.67 11.63 -3.96
CA ILE A 501 -2.00 11.66 -2.65
C ILE A 501 -1.02 12.82 -2.55
N GLY A 502 -0.25 13.11 -3.61
CA GLY A 502 0.66 14.25 -3.60
C GLY A 502 -0.06 15.59 -3.45
N LEU A 503 -1.20 15.77 -4.12
CA LEU A 503 -2.03 16.97 -3.99
C LEU A 503 -2.63 17.08 -2.58
N LEU A 504 -3.07 15.97 -2.00
CA LEU A 504 -3.52 15.94 -0.60
C LEU A 504 -2.39 16.27 0.38
N ALA A 505 -1.18 15.77 0.13
CA ALA A 505 -0.02 16.04 0.97
C ALA A 505 0.40 17.51 0.91
N LEU A 506 0.43 18.10 -0.30
CA LEU A 506 0.63 19.54 -0.49
C LEU A 506 -0.45 20.36 0.23
N ALA A 507 -1.72 20.03 0.03
CA ALA A 507 -2.83 20.73 0.64
C ALA A 507 -2.80 20.66 2.17
N HIS A 508 -2.48 19.48 2.74
CA HIS A 508 -2.32 19.30 4.18
C HIS A 508 -1.18 20.17 4.74
N ASN A 509 -0.02 20.15 4.09
CA ASN A 509 1.12 20.95 4.52
C ASN A 509 0.83 22.45 4.47
N LEU A 510 0.23 22.93 3.39
CA LEU A 510 -0.10 24.34 3.24
C LEU A 510 -1.21 24.79 4.21
N ARG A 511 -2.24 23.98 4.43
CA ARG A 511 -3.24 24.24 5.49
C ARG A 511 -2.58 24.42 6.84
N LYS A 512 -1.66 23.53 7.18
CA LYS A 512 -0.97 23.55 8.47
C LYS A 512 0.04 24.69 8.59
N LYS A 513 0.61 25.16 7.48
CA LYS A 513 1.44 26.38 7.47
C LYS A 513 0.62 27.65 7.73
N VAL A 514 -0.63 27.65 7.27
CA VAL A 514 -1.54 28.81 7.39
C VAL A 514 -2.25 28.84 8.74
N ALA A 515 -2.56 27.67 9.31
CA ALA A 515 -3.13 27.53 10.65
C ALA A 515 -2.08 27.78 11.73
#